data_AF-A0A2E0L6G4-F1
#
_entry.id   AF-A0A2E0L6G4-F1
#
_cell.length_a   1.000
_cell.length_b   1.000
_cell.length_c   1.000
_cell.angle_alpha   90.00
_cell.angle_beta   90.00
_cell.angle_gamma   90.00
#
_symmetry.space_group_name_H-M   'P 1'
#
loop_
_entity.id
_entity.type
_entity.pdbx_description
1 polymer ?
#
loop_
_entity_poly.entity_id
_entity_poly.type
_entity_poly.pdbx_seq_one_letter_code
_entity_poly.pdbx_strand_id
1 'polypeptide(L)'
;MTQNYSIDQDLSEAETMVDGLETYLKGSELYTSVGGGFLAFGNQPTMTVGVLLMRLRRLHILEAQLNQQQREKLGSINHRHAQIRDEWRAHYEKKLLREAKSRLDSIRQYFADVNQNREAINIYQPEQFRRTVVQDVLGAMKDMRILSAELDQKVAAVDAQLRVLANERTAFLWDPQLEPAYPEKDYWWLYRKPRTAHV
;
A
#
# COMPACT_ATOMS: atom_id res chain seq x y z
N MET A 1 9.98 0.48 -6.85
CA MET A 1 9.92 1.57 -5.86
C MET A 1 9.49 2.85 -6.56
N THR A 2 8.69 3.68 -5.89
CA THR A 2 7.82 4.75 -6.43
C THR A 2 8.54 6.00 -6.94
N GLN A 3 9.83 5.92 -7.28
CA GLN A 3 10.59 7.07 -7.83
C GLN A 3 10.73 7.05 -9.35
N ASN A 4 10.54 5.88 -9.98
CA ASN A 4 10.48 5.71 -11.43
C ASN A 4 9.24 4.89 -11.76
N TYR A 5 8.09 5.56 -11.89
CA TYR A 5 6.83 4.92 -12.17
C TYR A 5 6.73 4.47 -13.64
N SER A 6 6.14 3.30 -13.85
CA SER A 6 5.83 2.79 -15.18
C SER A 6 4.46 2.11 -15.13
N ILE A 7 3.54 2.55 -16.00
CA ILE A 7 2.21 1.98 -16.16
C ILE A 7 2.31 0.50 -16.56
N ASP A 8 3.24 0.15 -17.48
CA ASP A 8 3.43 -1.23 -17.92
C ASP A 8 3.88 -2.14 -16.78
N GLN A 9 4.80 -1.64 -15.94
CA GLN A 9 5.24 -2.37 -14.76
C GLN A 9 4.10 -2.54 -13.76
N ASP A 10 3.31 -1.48 -13.52
CA ASP A 10 2.19 -1.52 -12.59
C ASP A 10 1.09 -2.49 -13.04
N LEU A 11 0.77 -2.52 -14.34
CA LEU A 11 -0.14 -3.49 -14.96
C LEU A 11 0.38 -4.93 -14.88
N SER A 12 1.66 -5.14 -15.21
CA SER A 12 2.29 -6.47 -15.16
C SER A 12 2.30 -7.04 -13.74
N GLU A 13 2.63 -6.21 -12.76
CA GLU A 13 2.61 -6.61 -11.36
C GLU A 13 1.19 -6.82 -10.83
N ALA A 14 0.23 -5.97 -11.20
CA ALA A 14 -1.17 -6.15 -10.81
C ALA A 14 -1.76 -7.45 -11.38
N GLU A 15 -1.49 -7.78 -12.65
CA GLU A 15 -1.87 -9.05 -13.27
C GLU A 15 -1.27 -10.24 -12.52
N THR A 16 0.05 -10.23 -12.33
CA THR A 16 0.78 -11.25 -11.59
C THR A 16 0.20 -11.43 -10.18
N MET A 17 -0.15 -10.33 -9.51
CA MET A 17 -0.76 -10.38 -8.18
C MET A 17 -2.18 -10.95 -8.18
N VAL A 18 -2.99 -10.65 -9.20
CA VAL A 18 -4.35 -11.21 -9.31
C VAL A 18 -4.31 -12.70 -9.63
N ASP A 19 -3.39 -13.14 -10.47
CA ASP A 19 -3.19 -14.57 -10.79
C ASP A 19 -2.81 -15.38 -9.56
N GLY A 20 -2.00 -14.82 -8.66
CA GLY A 20 -1.60 -15.45 -7.39
C GLY A 20 -2.56 -15.21 -6.21
N LEU A 21 -3.61 -14.40 -6.38
CA LEU A 21 -4.42 -13.90 -5.27
C LEU A 21 -5.16 -15.01 -4.53
N GLU A 22 -5.77 -15.94 -5.26
CA GLU A 22 -6.55 -17.03 -4.66
C GLU A 22 -5.68 -17.91 -3.75
N THR A 23 -4.50 -18.32 -4.23
CA THR A 23 -3.52 -19.08 -3.45
C THR A 23 -3.09 -18.32 -2.21
N TYR A 24 -2.86 -17.01 -2.34
CA TYR A 24 -2.51 -16.15 -1.21
C TYR A 24 -3.61 -16.03 -0.15
N LEU A 25 -4.88 -15.91 -0.57
CA LEU A 25 -6.03 -15.83 0.34
C LEU A 25 -6.24 -17.13 1.13
N LYS A 26 -5.95 -18.28 0.51
CA LYS A 26 -5.98 -19.60 1.17
C LYS A 26 -4.82 -19.79 2.14
N GLY A 27 -3.66 -19.22 1.86
CA GLY A 27 -2.46 -19.34 2.69
C GLY A 27 -2.53 -18.59 4.03
N SER A 28 -1.76 -19.06 5.02
CA SER A 28 -1.62 -18.39 6.33
C SER A 28 -0.74 -17.15 6.28
N GLU A 29 0.20 -17.06 5.33
CA GLU A 29 1.23 -16.02 5.35
C GLU A 29 0.71 -14.63 5.00
N LEU A 30 1.15 -13.61 5.73
CA LEU A 30 0.73 -12.23 5.47
C LEU A 30 1.51 -11.60 4.32
N TYR A 31 2.82 -11.84 4.28
CA TYR A 31 3.74 -11.36 3.25
C TYR A 31 4.35 -12.59 2.55
N THR A 32 4.16 -12.71 1.24
CA THR A 32 4.77 -13.76 0.42
C THR A 32 5.25 -13.17 -0.90
N SER A 33 6.16 -13.85 -1.62
CA SER A 33 6.38 -13.55 -3.04
C SER A 33 5.22 -14.09 -3.89
N VAL A 34 5.05 -13.52 -5.08
CA VAL A 34 4.11 -14.06 -6.06
C VAL A 34 4.64 -15.39 -6.60
N GLY A 35 4.16 -16.51 -6.05
CA GLY A 35 4.67 -17.86 -6.37
C GLY A 35 4.75 -18.81 -5.17
N GLY A 36 4.44 -18.36 -3.95
CA GLY A 36 4.24 -19.25 -2.80
C GLY A 36 5.51 -19.76 -2.11
N GLY A 37 6.64 -19.06 -2.25
CA GLY A 37 7.90 -19.39 -1.58
C GLY A 37 8.31 -18.36 -0.52
N PHE A 38 8.84 -18.82 0.62
CA PHE A 38 9.48 -17.98 1.65
C PHE A 38 10.78 -17.32 1.17
N LEU A 39 11.34 -17.82 0.06
CA LEU A 39 12.49 -17.27 -0.63
C LEU A 39 12.02 -16.55 -1.90
N ALA A 40 11.88 -15.22 -1.81
CA ALA A 40 11.70 -14.36 -2.98
C ALA A 40 12.98 -14.38 -3.82
N PHE A 41 13.18 -15.40 -4.65
CA PHE A 41 14.24 -15.41 -5.65
C PHE A 41 13.80 -14.53 -6.83
N GLY A 42 14.25 -13.27 -6.85
CA GLY A 42 14.08 -12.33 -7.96
C GLY A 42 13.34 -11.03 -7.61
N ASN A 43 13.12 -10.20 -8.63
CA ASN A 43 12.51 -8.86 -8.55
C ASN A 43 10.96 -8.91 -8.36
N GLN A 44 10.43 -10.00 -7.81
CA GLN A 44 8.98 -10.22 -7.72
C GLN A 44 8.35 -9.35 -6.61
N PRO A 45 7.17 -8.77 -6.85
CA PRO A 45 6.52 -7.96 -5.83
C PRO A 45 6.11 -8.80 -4.62
N THR A 46 6.13 -8.18 -3.45
CA THR A 46 5.52 -8.76 -2.25
C THR A 46 4.00 -8.81 -2.44
N MET A 47 3.44 -10.02 -2.42
CA MET A 47 2.01 -10.28 -2.45
C MET A 47 1.36 -9.88 -1.13
N THR A 48 0.48 -8.88 -1.21
CA THR A 48 -0.47 -8.51 -0.17
C THR A 48 -1.72 -7.91 -0.81
N VAL A 49 -2.86 -7.96 -0.13
CA VAL A 49 -4.10 -7.34 -0.65
C VAL A 49 -3.93 -5.84 -0.81
N GLY A 50 -3.34 -5.17 0.18
CA GLY A 50 -3.16 -3.74 0.20
C GLY A 50 -2.25 -3.24 -0.92
N VAL A 51 -1.16 -3.97 -1.25
CA VAL A 51 -0.31 -3.58 -2.39
C VAL A 51 -1.05 -3.74 -3.71
N LEU A 52 -1.87 -4.79 -3.88
CA LEU A 52 -2.70 -4.93 -5.09
C LEU A 52 -3.67 -3.76 -5.21
N LEU A 53 -4.40 -3.44 -4.13
CA LEU A 53 -5.35 -2.32 -4.10
C LEU A 53 -4.69 -0.98 -4.43
N MET A 54 -3.50 -0.74 -3.91
CA MET A 54 -2.71 0.46 -4.20
C MET A 54 -2.38 0.57 -5.70
N ARG A 55 -2.02 -0.55 -6.36
CA ARG A 55 -1.74 -0.58 -7.81
C ARG A 55 -3.00 -0.34 -8.63
N LEU A 56 -4.09 -1.04 -8.30
CA LEU A 56 -5.38 -0.87 -8.98
C LEU A 56 -5.86 0.59 -8.87
N ARG A 57 -5.69 1.24 -7.71
CA ARG A 57 -5.98 2.67 -7.54
C ARG A 57 -5.22 3.53 -8.55
N ARG A 58 -3.90 3.37 -8.65
CA ARG A 58 -3.05 4.15 -9.57
C ARG A 58 -3.53 3.97 -11.00
N LEU A 59 -3.71 2.73 -11.41
CA LEU A 59 -4.14 2.38 -12.77
C LEU A 59 -5.52 2.95 -13.12
N HIS A 60 -6.46 2.96 -12.17
CA HIS A 60 -7.76 3.59 -12.36
C HIS A 60 -7.69 5.11 -12.44
N ILE A 61 -6.91 5.77 -11.58
CA ILE A 61 -6.79 7.24 -11.63
C ILE A 61 -6.05 7.68 -12.90
N LEU A 62 -5.09 6.89 -13.36
CA LEU A 62 -4.30 7.16 -14.56
C LEU A 62 -4.90 6.55 -15.82
N GLU A 63 -6.14 6.06 -15.79
CA GLU A 63 -6.78 5.35 -16.91
C GLU A 63 -6.79 6.15 -18.22
N ALA A 64 -6.85 7.49 -18.14
CA ALA A 64 -6.76 8.38 -19.28
C ALA A 64 -5.40 8.33 -20.02
N GLN A 65 -4.34 7.86 -19.35
CA GLN A 65 -2.99 7.71 -19.90
C GLN A 65 -2.75 6.32 -20.52
N LEU A 66 -3.66 5.37 -20.30
CA LEU A 66 -3.54 4.02 -20.83
C LEU A 66 -3.90 4.00 -22.33
N ASN A 67 -3.16 3.21 -23.10
CA ASN A 67 -3.57 2.84 -24.45
C ASN A 67 -4.70 1.79 -24.43
N GLN A 68 -5.25 1.46 -25.59
CA GLN A 68 -6.38 0.53 -25.68
C GLN A 68 -6.08 -0.85 -25.11
N GLN A 69 -4.92 -1.43 -25.44
CA GLN A 69 -4.49 -2.73 -24.94
C GLN A 69 -4.30 -2.73 -23.42
N GLN A 70 -3.72 -1.67 -22.87
CA GLN A 70 -3.55 -1.50 -21.44
C GLN A 70 -4.89 -1.38 -20.71
N ARG A 71 -5.88 -0.69 -21.28
CA ARG A 71 -7.24 -0.60 -20.72
C ARG A 71 -7.94 -1.96 -20.71
N GLU A 72 -7.84 -2.73 -21.78
CA GLU A 72 -8.39 -4.09 -21.84
C GLU A 72 -7.75 -5.02 -20.81
N LYS A 73 -6.43 -4.90 -20.64
CA LYS A 73 -5.69 -5.60 -19.59
C LYS A 73 -6.17 -5.20 -18.20
N LEU A 74 -6.28 -3.91 -17.89
CA LEU A 74 -6.82 -3.42 -16.62
C LEU A 74 -8.25 -3.93 -16.37
N GLY A 75 -9.11 -3.92 -17.40
CA GLY A 75 -10.45 -4.48 -17.32
C GLY A 75 -10.46 -5.96 -16.92
N SER A 76 -9.57 -6.75 -17.51
CA SER A 76 -9.42 -8.18 -17.21
C SER A 76 -8.92 -8.42 -15.78
N ILE A 77 -7.92 -7.65 -15.34
CA ILE A 77 -7.39 -7.67 -13.97
C ILE A 77 -8.51 -7.36 -12.97
N ASN A 78 -9.29 -6.30 -13.21
CA ASN A 78 -10.39 -5.89 -12.32
C ASN A 78 -11.50 -6.94 -12.24
N HIS A 79 -11.88 -7.52 -13.39
CA HIS A 79 -12.88 -8.58 -13.42
C HIS A 79 -12.43 -9.78 -12.58
N ARG A 80 -11.20 -10.23 -12.78
CA ARG A 80 -10.64 -11.38 -12.06
C ARG A 80 -10.45 -11.09 -10.57
N HIS A 81 -9.96 -9.89 -10.22
CA HIS A 81 -9.86 -9.44 -8.83
C HIS A 81 -11.22 -9.44 -8.12
N ALA A 82 -12.26 -8.89 -8.76
CA ALA A 82 -13.60 -8.84 -8.21
C ALA A 82 -14.17 -10.25 -8.00
N GLN A 83 -14.03 -11.15 -8.98
CA GLN A 83 -14.45 -12.55 -8.86
C GLN A 83 -13.80 -13.24 -7.65
N ILE A 84 -12.47 -13.19 -7.54
CA ILE A 84 -11.74 -13.84 -6.44
C ILE A 84 -12.10 -13.21 -5.10
N ARG A 85 -12.23 -11.88 -5.03
CA ARG A 85 -12.64 -11.17 -3.81
C ARG A 85 -14.02 -11.62 -3.36
N ASP A 86 -14.98 -11.74 -4.28
CA ASP A 86 -16.36 -12.08 -3.93
C ASP A 86 -16.50 -13.56 -3.55
N GLU A 87 -15.78 -14.45 -4.23
CA GLU A 87 -15.71 -15.88 -3.90
C GLU A 87 -15.04 -16.14 -2.54
N TRP A 88 -13.91 -15.47 -2.27
CA TRP A 88 -13.09 -15.66 -1.07
C TRP A 88 -13.26 -14.52 -0.06
N ARG A 89 -14.44 -13.90 -0.01
CA ARG A 89 -14.70 -12.67 0.74
C ARG A 89 -14.20 -12.71 2.19
N ALA A 90 -14.57 -13.72 2.96
CA ALA A 90 -14.16 -13.82 4.37
C ALA A 90 -12.62 -13.87 4.55
N HIS A 91 -11.91 -14.56 3.65
CA HIS A 91 -10.45 -14.60 3.67
C HIS A 91 -9.85 -13.24 3.30
N TYR A 92 -10.44 -12.58 2.29
CA TYR A 92 -10.05 -11.23 1.87
C TYR A 92 -10.19 -10.22 3.01
N GLU A 93 -11.34 -10.19 3.69
CA GLU A 93 -11.59 -9.32 4.84
C GLU A 93 -10.60 -9.57 5.98
N LYS A 94 -10.32 -10.85 6.29
CA LYS A 94 -9.34 -11.23 7.32
C LYS A 94 -7.92 -10.77 6.95
N LYS A 95 -7.53 -10.86 5.67
CA LYS A 95 -6.22 -10.39 5.19
C LYS A 95 -6.12 -8.87 5.26
N LEU A 96 -7.14 -8.13 4.84
CA LEU A 96 -7.19 -6.66 4.97
C LEU A 96 -6.95 -6.21 6.41
N LEU A 97 -7.74 -6.74 7.36
CA LEU A 97 -7.62 -6.41 8.78
C LEU A 97 -6.24 -6.72 9.34
N ARG A 98 -5.71 -7.92 9.03
CA ARG A 98 -4.40 -8.35 9.52
C ARG A 98 -3.27 -7.50 8.93
N GLU A 99 -3.34 -7.19 7.64
CA GLU A 99 -2.35 -6.36 6.95
C GLU A 99 -2.31 -4.95 7.52
N ALA A 100 -3.47 -4.30 7.66
CA ALA A 100 -3.54 -2.94 8.19
C ALA A 100 -2.97 -2.87 9.62
N LYS A 101 -3.34 -3.82 10.49
CA LYS A 101 -2.79 -3.91 11.85
C LYS A 101 -1.28 -4.11 11.85
N SER A 102 -0.78 -5.08 11.08
CA SER A 102 0.65 -5.37 10.99
C SER A 102 1.46 -4.16 10.52
N ARG A 103 0.99 -3.45 9.48
CA ARG A 103 1.67 -2.26 8.95
C ARG A 103 1.68 -1.11 9.95
N LEU A 104 0.58 -0.86 10.65
CA LEU A 104 0.51 0.17 11.68
C LEU A 104 1.42 -0.16 12.87
N ASP A 105 1.49 -1.43 13.27
CA ASP A 105 2.41 -1.85 14.34
C ASP A 105 3.88 -1.71 13.90
N SER A 106 4.21 -1.97 12.64
CA SER A 106 5.55 -1.68 12.10
C SER A 106 5.87 -0.19 12.06
N ILE A 107 4.91 0.68 11.72
CA ILE A 107 5.11 2.14 11.77
C ILE A 107 5.32 2.61 13.23
N ARG A 108 4.61 2.01 14.20
CA ARG A 108 4.84 2.31 15.62
C ARG A 108 6.23 1.88 16.09
N GLN A 109 6.71 0.73 15.62
CA GLN A 109 8.07 0.29 15.92
C GLN A 109 9.10 1.30 15.39
N TYR A 110 8.90 1.81 14.18
CA TYR A 110 9.75 2.86 13.63
C TYR A 110 9.82 4.11 14.53
N PHE A 111 8.72 4.54 15.15
CA PHE A 111 8.78 5.65 16.12
C PHE A 111 9.59 5.31 17.36
N ALA A 112 9.49 4.07 17.84
CA ALA A 112 10.32 3.60 18.96
C ALA A 112 11.81 3.63 18.58
N ASP A 113 12.14 3.20 17.36
CA ASP A 113 13.51 3.20 16.84
C ASP A 113 14.05 4.63 16.72
N VAL A 114 13.25 5.58 16.22
CA VAL A 114 13.63 7.02 16.14
C VAL A 114 13.88 7.63 17.52
N ASN A 115 13.12 7.22 18.54
CA ASN A 115 13.30 7.70 19.91
C ASN A 115 14.59 7.13 20.55
N GLN A 116 15.01 5.93 20.14
CA GLN A 116 16.23 5.30 20.63
C GLN A 116 17.48 5.77 19.86
N ASN A 117 17.37 5.88 18.54
CA ASN A 117 18.42 6.37 17.65
C ASN A 117 17.84 7.39 16.67
N ARG A 118 18.23 8.66 16.82
CA ARG A 118 17.72 9.74 15.98
C ARG A 118 18.05 9.55 14.49
N GLU A 119 19.11 8.82 14.14
CA GLU A 119 19.48 8.54 12.74
C GLU A 119 18.41 7.72 12.00
N ALA A 120 17.62 6.91 12.73
CA ALA A 120 16.53 6.14 12.14
C ALA A 120 15.51 7.03 11.42
N ILE A 121 15.45 8.33 11.75
CA ILE A 121 14.58 9.30 11.09
C ILE A 121 14.80 9.39 9.58
N ASN A 122 16.02 9.08 9.11
CA ASN A 122 16.39 9.12 7.70
C ASN A 122 15.71 7.99 6.89
N ILE A 123 15.12 6.99 7.56
CA ILE A 123 14.43 5.84 6.95
C ILE A 123 12.91 6.07 6.93
N TYR A 124 12.47 7.27 6.54
CA TYR A 124 11.04 7.60 6.51
C TYR A 124 10.28 7.01 5.31
N GLN A 125 10.97 6.79 4.18
CA GLN A 125 10.35 6.37 2.93
C GLN A 125 9.57 5.04 3.03
N PRO A 126 10.05 3.99 3.71
CA PRO A 126 9.26 2.78 3.93
C PRO A 126 7.94 3.03 4.68
N GLU A 127 7.92 3.99 5.61
CA GLU A 127 6.73 4.31 6.39
C GLU A 127 5.68 5.06 5.57
N GLN A 128 6.11 5.92 4.64
CA GLN A 128 5.22 6.50 3.63
C GLN A 128 4.50 5.40 2.84
N PHE A 129 5.24 4.41 2.36
CA PHE A 129 4.69 3.28 1.63
C PHE A 129 3.71 2.47 2.49
N ARG A 130 4.10 2.09 3.71
CA ARG A 130 3.22 1.34 4.62
C ARG A 130 1.93 2.11 4.91
N ARG A 131 2.01 3.41 5.19
CA ARG A 131 0.83 4.23 5.49
C ARG A 131 -0.08 4.44 4.29
N THR A 132 0.47 4.55 3.07
CA THR A 132 -0.30 4.57 1.82
C THR A 132 -1.05 3.27 1.61
N VAL A 133 -0.38 2.11 1.80
CA VAL A 133 -1.06 0.82 1.69
C VAL A 133 -2.17 0.68 2.73
N VAL A 134 -1.95 1.13 3.96
CA VAL A 134 -3.01 1.17 4.99
C VAL A 134 -4.19 2.02 4.53
N GLN A 135 -3.95 3.19 3.91
CA GLN A 135 -5.02 4.06 3.42
C GLN A 135 -5.88 3.36 2.36
N ASP A 136 -5.25 2.64 1.42
CA ASP A 136 -5.96 1.91 0.37
C ASP A 136 -6.75 0.71 0.94
N VAL A 137 -6.20 0.03 1.96
CA VAL A 137 -6.91 -1.01 2.72
C VAL A 137 -8.13 -0.43 3.44
N LEU A 138 -8.00 0.73 4.10
CA LEU A 138 -9.13 1.40 4.77
C LEU A 138 -10.22 1.81 3.78
N GLY A 139 -9.85 2.26 2.58
CA GLY A 139 -10.78 2.53 1.49
C GLY A 139 -11.59 1.29 1.11
N ALA A 140 -10.92 0.18 0.83
CA ALA A 140 -11.58 -1.08 0.50
C ALA A 140 -12.45 -1.61 1.67
N MET A 141 -11.99 -1.49 2.91
CA MET A 141 -12.78 -1.85 4.09
C MET A 141 -14.07 -1.04 4.19
N LYS A 142 -14.00 0.28 3.93
CA LYS A 142 -15.17 1.15 3.91
C LYS A 142 -16.16 0.72 2.82
N ASP A 143 -15.70 0.44 1.62
CA ASP A 143 -16.55 0.00 0.50
C ASP A 143 -17.21 -1.36 0.80
N MET A 144 -16.49 -2.23 1.50
CA MET A 144 -16.98 -3.54 1.96
C MET A 144 -17.81 -3.48 3.25
N ARG A 145 -17.96 -2.30 3.87
CA ARG A 145 -18.64 -2.08 5.16
C ARG A 145 -18.04 -2.86 6.33
N ILE A 146 -16.72 -3.03 6.34
CA ILE A 146 -15.97 -3.66 7.42
C ILE A 146 -15.62 -2.58 8.45
N LEU A 147 -16.04 -2.77 9.70
CA LEU A 147 -15.80 -1.82 10.79
C LEU A 147 -14.79 -2.38 11.79
N SER A 148 -13.86 -1.53 12.27
CA SER A 148 -12.91 -1.92 13.31
C SER A 148 -12.45 -0.72 14.13
N ALA A 149 -13.11 -0.48 15.27
CA ALA A 149 -12.76 0.63 16.16
C ALA A 149 -11.30 0.56 16.68
N GLU A 150 -10.79 -0.65 16.90
CA GLU A 150 -9.37 -0.87 17.25
C GLU A 150 -8.43 -0.37 16.14
N LEU A 151 -8.78 -0.64 14.88
CA LEU A 151 -7.98 -0.18 13.75
C LEU A 151 -8.05 1.34 13.62
N ASP A 152 -9.23 1.93 13.77
CA ASP A 152 -9.42 3.38 13.73
C ASP A 152 -8.56 4.09 14.80
N GLN A 153 -8.51 3.53 16.01
CA GLN A 153 -7.65 4.02 17.09
C GLN A 153 -6.16 3.91 16.74
N LYS A 154 -5.73 2.77 16.16
CA LYS A 154 -4.32 2.59 15.73
C LYS A 154 -3.94 3.58 14.64
N VAL A 155 -4.82 3.82 13.67
CA VAL A 155 -4.60 4.82 12.61
C VAL A 155 -4.46 6.22 13.21
N ALA A 156 -5.38 6.62 14.09
CA ALA A 156 -5.32 7.92 14.74
C ALA A 156 -4.01 8.12 15.54
N ALA A 157 -3.58 7.09 16.29
CA ALA A 157 -2.35 7.14 17.07
C ALA A 157 -1.09 7.23 16.19
N VAL A 158 -1.05 6.50 15.08
CA VAL A 158 0.05 6.58 14.10
C VAL A 158 0.07 7.95 13.42
N ASP A 159 -1.09 8.45 12.99
CA ASP A 159 -1.18 9.74 12.30
C ASP A 159 -0.82 10.91 13.22
N ALA A 160 -1.14 10.83 14.51
CA ALA A 160 -0.71 11.83 15.49
C ALA A 160 0.82 11.88 15.60
N GLN A 161 1.49 10.73 15.69
CA GLN A 161 2.95 10.64 15.77
C GLN A 161 3.63 11.05 14.46
N LEU A 162 3.09 10.62 13.31
CA LEU A 162 3.58 11.05 11.99
C LEU A 162 3.53 12.58 11.84
N ARG A 163 2.48 13.25 12.33
CA ARG A 163 2.38 14.72 12.23
C ARG A 163 3.44 15.44 13.04
N VAL A 164 3.85 14.87 14.18
CA VAL A 164 4.93 15.41 15.01
C VAL A 164 6.28 15.17 14.34
N LEU A 165 6.49 13.96 13.80
CA LEU A 165 7.77 13.56 13.20
C LEU A 165 8.00 14.22 11.83
N ALA A 166 7.06 14.08 10.91
CA ALA A 166 7.09 14.62 9.54
C ALA A 166 6.46 16.02 9.51
N ASN A 167 7.15 16.97 10.13
CA ASN A 167 6.67 18.34 10.30
C ASN A 167 7.03 19.29 9.14
N GLU A 168 7.97 18.91 8.26
CA GLU A 168 8.36 19.70 7.11
C GLU A 168 7.46 19.39 5.91
N ARG A 169 6.81 20.42 5.35
CA ARG A 169 6.01 20.28 4.13
C ARG A 169 6.91 20.31 2.89
N THR A 170 6.58 19.48 1.91
CA THR A 170 7.32 19.36 0.65
C THR A 170 6.35 19.30 -0.53
N ALA A 171 6.90 19.31 -1.74
CA ALA A 171 6.18 18.77 -2.89
C ALA A 171 5.89 17.27 -2.68
N PHE A 172 5.08 16.69 -3.57
CA PHE A 172 4.81 15.26 -3.60
C PHE A 172 6.12 14.45 -3.65
N LEU A 173 6.24 13.44 -2.77
CA LEU A 173 7.51 12.73 -2.51
C LEU A 173 7.73 11.48 -3.37
N TRP A 174 6.74 11.07 -4.16
CA TRP A 174 6.87 9.98 -5.13
C TRP A 174 6.98 10.54 -6.55
N ASP A 175 7.05 9.64 -7.54
CA ASP A 175 7.03 9.99 -8.95
C ASP A 175 5.86 10.93 -9.26
N PRO A 176 6.11 12.12 -9.84
CA PRO A 176 5.06 13.12 -10.09
C PRO A 176 3.86 12.60 -10.90
N GLN A 177 4.04 11.57 -11.74
CA GLN A 177 2.93 10.94 -12.47
C GLN A 177 1.88 10.33 -11.54
N LEU A 178 2.26 9.97 -10.30
CA LEU A 178 1.37 9.37 -9.31
C LEU A 178 0.61 10.42 -8.48
N GLU A 179 0.99 11.69 -8.53
CA GLU A 179 0.37 12.74 -7.71
C GLU A 179 -1.17 12.79 -7.84
N PRO A 180 -1.78 12.65 -9.03
CA PRO A 180 -3.24 12.60 -9.17
C PRO A 180 -3.91 11.47 -8.38
N ALA A 181 -3.23 10.33 -8.18
CA ALA A 181 -3.76 9.19 -7.43
C ALA A 181 -3.74 9.39 -5.91
N TYR A 182 -2.98 10.39 -5.44
CA TYR A 182 -2.65 10.60 -4.04
C TYR A 182 -2.85 12.05 -3.60
N PRO A 183 -4.10 12.55 -3.56
CA PRO A 183 -4.38 13.92 -3.14
C PRO A 183 -3.91 14.17 -1.69
N GLU A 184 -3.32 15.34 -1.43
CA GLU A 184 -2.74 15.71 -0.13
C GLU A 184 -3.75 15.58 1.03
N LYS A 185 -5.05 15.84 0.77
CA LYS A 185 -6.11 15.70 1.78
C LYS A 185 -6.14 14.30 2.43
N ASP A 186 -6.02 13.25 1.62
CA ASP A 186 -6.17 11.87 2.05
C ASP A 186 -4.82 11.17 2.25
N TYR A 187 -3.75 11.67 1.61
CA TYR A 187 -2.40 11.09 1.60
C TYR A 187 -1.33 12.09 2.06
N TRP A 188 -1.67 12.93 3.06
CA TRP A 188 -0.84 14.05 3.52
C TRP A 188 0.61 13.68 3.90
N TRP A 189 0.88 12.44 4.31
CA TRP A 189 2.23 11.96 4.65
C TRP A 189 3.17 11.86 3.43
N LEU A 190 2.62 11.87 2.21
CA LEU A 190 3.38 11.94 0.95
C LEU A 190 3.80 13.35 0.56
N TYR A 191 3.37 14.36 1.32
CA TYR A 191 3.70 15.78 1.14
C TYR A 191 4.45 16.34 2.34
N ARG A 192 4.97 15.44 3.18
CA ARG A 192 5.70 15.79 4.38
C ARG A 192 6.89 14.87 4.57
N LYS A 193 7.97 15.41 5.11
CA LYS A 193 9.14 14.65 5.54
C LYS A 193 9.57 15.09 6.95
N PRO A 194 10.27 14.22 7.68
CA PRO A 194 10.94 14.67 8.89
C PRO A 194 12.08 15.63 8.58
N ARG A 195 12.34 16.58 9.48
CA ARG A 195 13.61 17.30 9.46
C ARG A 195 14.72 16.30 9.76
N THR A 196 15.58 16.05 8.78
CA THR A 196 16.68 15.08 8.88
C THR A 196 17.59 15.44 10.05
N ALA A 197 18.18 14.43 10.67
CA ALA A 197 19.27 14.69 11.63
C ALA A 197 20.41 15.39 10.88
N HIS A 198 20.78 16.60 11.30
CA HIS A 198 22.06 17.16 10.89
C HIS A 198 23.13 16.31 11.57
N VAL A 199 23.96 15.62 10.76
CA VAL A 199 25.21 15.02 11.22
C VAL A 199 26.22 16.13 11.45
#